data_AF-A0A3M1DHX0-F1
#
_entry.id   AF-A0A3M1DHX0-F1
#
_cell.length_a   1.000
_cell.length_b   1.000
_cell.length_c   1.000
_cell.angle_alpha   90.00
_cell.angle_beta   90.00
_cell.angle_gamma   90.00
#
_symmetry.space_group_name_H-M   'P 1'
#
loop_
_entity.id
_entity.type
_entity.pdbx_description
1 polymer ?
#
loop_
_entity_poly.entity_id
_entity_poly.type
_entity_poly.pdbx_seq_one_letter_code
_entity_poly.pdbx_strand_id
1 'polypeptide(L)'
;MMRRRKQSGQSIVEFAIVLPFLVLLIIGMVETAFALRSYLYVNTACREGIRFAARGRYTDVDAARWMLASGGYTRLGQQQVPFFRTTEPEPNTGIIITRIPIQANGTIGQQIRYITGTITLIEGGNISTVPISQNYSRVSTEVNIERHRNETIAINQQRVAQGYEALDNQVVVVEVFYAHRTIWNYEPLGFPRVLNLYARSVMRVVSDARQTQ
;
A
#
# COMPACT_ATOMS: atom_id res chain seq x y z
N MET A 1 -12.87 6.53 72.59
CA MET A 1 -13.25 7.40 71.44
C MET A 1 -12.60 6.86 70.17
N MET A 2 -13.38 6.25 69.26
CA MET A 2 -12.84 5.66 68.02
C MET A 2 -13.01 6.64 66.86
N ARG A 3 -11.87 7.17 66.38
CA ARG A 3 -11.81 8.19 65.33
C ARG A 3 -12.03 7.50 63.97
N ARG A 4 -13.27 7.49 63.47
CA ARG A 4 -13.58 7.08 62.08
C ARG A 4 -12.85 8.03 61.12
N ARG A 5 -11.70 7.62 60.60
CA ARG A 5 -10.98 8.36 59.55
C ARG A 5 -11.75 8.24 58.23
N LYS A 6 -11.94 9.39 57.59
CA LYS A 6 -12.67 9.61 56.35
C LYS A 6 -12.11 8.75 55.21
N GLN A 7 -12.83 7.71 54.80
CA GLN A 7 -12.57 6.93 53.57
C GLN A 7 -13.33 7.49 52.34
N SER A 8 -14.14 8.53 52.51
CA SER A 8 -15.09 9.04 51.51
C SER A 8 -14.46 9.84 50.34
N GLY A 9 -13.19 9.60 50.03
CA GLY A 9 -12.47 10.29 48.95
C GLY A 9 -11.25 9.54 48.44
N GLN A 10 -11.01 8.30 48.88
CA GLN A 10 -9.89 7.50 48.38
C GLN A 10 -10.19 6.95 46.98
N SER A 11 -11.39 6.38 46.78
CA SER A 11 -11.78 5.79 45.50
C SER A 11 -11.83 6.81 44.35
N ILE A 12 -12.17 8.08 44.64
CA ILE A 12 -12.16 9.14 43.61
C ILE A 12 -10.73 9.52 43.20
N VAL A 13 -9.76 9.47 44.13
CA VAL A 13 -8.35 9.71 43.84
C VAL A 13 -7.74 8.55 43.06
N GLU A 14 -8.03 7.32 43.45
CA GLU A 14 -7.61 6.12 42.71
C GLU A 14 -8.15 6.12 41.27
N PHE A 15 -9.43 6.46 41.10
CA PHE A 15 -10.03 6.60 39.78
C PHE A 15 -9.39 7.74 38.97
N ALA A 16 -9.13 8.90 39.59
CA ALA A 16 -8.50 10.02 38.91
C ALA A 16 -7.08 9.72 38.40
N ILE A 17 -6.35 8.78 39.04
CA ILE A 17 -5.04 8.32 38.60
C ILE A 17 -5.14 7.29 37.46
N VAL A 18 -6.12 6.37 37.52
CA VAL A 18 -6.30 5.32 36.50
C VAL A 18 -6.92 5.87 35.21
N LEU A 19 -7.84 6.83 35.33
CA LEU A 19 -8.55 7.43 34.20
C LEU A 19 -7.65 7.95 33.07
N PRO A 20 -6.60 8.76 33.30
CA PRO A 20 -5.74 9.25 32.21
C PRO A 20 -5.05 8.11 31.46
N PHE A 21 -4.65 7.04 32.15
CA PHE A 21 -4.06 5.86 31.52
C PHE A 21 -5.09 5.12 30.65
N LEU A 22 -6.32 4.96 31.14
CA LEU A 22 -7.41 4.34 30.39
C LEU A 22 -7.75 5.15 29.13
N VAL A 23 -7.81 6.48 29.24
CA VAL A 23 -8.06 7.37 28.10
C VAL A 23 -6.94 7.26 27.06
N LEU A 24 -5.67 7.25 27.49
CA LEU A 24 -4.53 7.07 26.59
C LEU A 24 -4.60 5.73 25.86
N LEU A 25 -4.95 4.65 26.57
CA LEU A 25 -5.13 3.32 25.98
C LEU A 25 -6.23 3.34 24.90
N ILE A 26 -7.38 3.93 25.20
CA ILE A 26 -8.49 4.02 24.24
C ILE A 26 -8.08 4.81 23.00
N ILE A 27 -7.44 5.97 23.19
CA ILE A 27 -6.95 6.81 22.09
C ILE A 27 -5.97 6.03 21.20
N GLY A 28 -5.01 5.32 21.81
CA GLY A 28 -4.06 4.48 21.07
C GLY A 28 -4.72 3.34 20.31
N MET A 29 -5.75 2.71 20.89
CA MET A 29 -6.54 1.67 20.21
C MET A 29 -7.30 2.23 19.01
N VAL A 30 -7.94 3.39 19.14
CA VAL A 30 -8.65 4.05 18.04
C VAL A 30 -7.68 4.40 16.92
N GLU A 31 -6.54 5.03 17.24
CA GLU A 31 -5.52 5.38 16.24
C GLU A 31 -5.04 4.13 15.47
N THR A 32 -4.71 3.07 16.20
CA THR A 32 -4.25 1.81 15.61
C THR A 32 -5.31 1.19 14.70
N ALA A 33 -6.58 1.25 15.09
CA ALA A 33 -7.69 0.75 14.27
C ALA A 33 -7.82 1.51 12.94
N PHE A 34 -7.63 2.84 12.94
CA PHE A 34 -7.67 3.66 11.74
C PHE A 34 -6.46 3.46 10.82
N ALA A 35 -5.27 3.31 11.41
CA ALA A 35 -4.07 2.96 10.66
C ALA A 35 -4.22 1.58 10.00
N LEU A 36 -4.74 0.59 10.75
CA LEU A 36 -5.01 -0.75 10.24
C LEU A 36 -6.06 -0.73 9.12
N ARG A 37 -7.16 0.02 9.28
CA ARG A 37 -8.16 0.20 8.22
C ARG A 37 -7.51 0.74 6.94
N SER A 38 -6.66 1.75 7.06
CA SER A 38 -5.95 2.32 5.90
C SER A 38 -5.02 1.29 5.26
N TYR A 39 -4.31 0.52 6.07
CA TYR A 39 -3.46 -0.57 5.58
C TYR A 39 -4.24 -1.65 4.82
N LEU A 40 -5.44 -2.01 5.30
CA LEU A 40 -6.32 -2.94 4.60
C LEU A 40 -6.79 -2.38 3.25
N TYR A 41 -7.13 -1.08 3.17
CA TYR A 41 -7.48 -0.45 1.90
C TYR A 41 -6.32 -0.47 0.91
N VAL A 42 -5.10 -0.16 1.37
CA VAL A 42 -3.89 -0.18 0.53
C VAL A 42 -3.63 -1.59 -0.02
N ASN A 43 -3.76 -2.62 0.83
CA ASN A 43 -3.64 -4.02 0.40
C ASN A 43 -4.72 -4.42 -0.62
N THR A 44 -5.97 -4.04 -0.36
CA THR A 44 -7.07 -4.29 -1.29
C THR A 44 -6.82 -3.61 -2.62
N ALA A 45 -6.37 -2.35 -2.62
CA ALA A 45 -6.03 -1.63 -3.85
C ALA A 45 -4.95 -2.36 -4.66
N CYS A 46 -3.84 -2.79 -4.04
CA CYS A 46 -2.83 -3.59 -4.73
C CYS A 46 -3.42 -4.87 -5.37
N ARG A 47 -4.27 -5.58 -4.62
CA ARG A 47 -4.88 -6.84 -5.08
C ARG A 47 -5.88 -6.61 -6.21
N GLU A 48 -6.66 -5.55 -6.15
CA GLU A 48 -7.60 -5.18 -7.22
C GLU A 48 -6.85 -4.70 -8.47
N GLY A 49 -5.79 -3.90 -8.29
CA GLY A 49 -4.92 -3.47 -9.38
C GLY A 49 -4.25 -4.64 -10.10
N ILE A 50 -3.69 -5.60 -9.35
CA ILE A 50 -3.03 -6.76 -9.96
C ILE A 50 -4.03 -7.69 -10.65
N ARG A 51 -5.24 -7.87 -10.08
CA ARG A 51 -6.33 -8.64 -10.72
C ARG A 51 -6.81 -8.00 -12.00
N PHE A 52 -6.88 -6.67 -12.03
CA PHE A 52 -7.19 -5.93 -13.24
C PHE A 52 -6.11 -6.14 -14.30
N ALA A 53 -4.83 -6.07 -13.90
CA ALA A 53 -3.70 -6.36 -14.77
C ALA A 53 -3.69 -7.81 -15.31
N ALA A 54 -4.25 -8.77 -14.59
CA ALA A 54 -4.35 -10.16 -15.02
C ALA A 54 -5.29 -10.38 -16.20
N ARG A 55 -6.22 -9.44 -16.47
CA ARG A 55 -7.21 -9.56 -17.55
C ARG A 55 -6.62 -9.42 -18.95
N GLY A 56 -5.30 -9.21 -19.05
CA GLY A 56 -4.55 -9.20 -20.31
C GLY A 56 -4.60 -7.85 -21.03
N ARG A 57 -5.80 -7.39 -21.40
CA ARG A 57 -6.03 -6.11 -22.11
C ARG A 57 -6.30 -4.97 -21.13
N TYR A 58 -5.25 -4.27 -20.71
CA TYR A 58 -5.35 -3.09 -19.86
C TYR A 58 -4.20 -2.12 -20.15
N THR A 59 -4.41 -0.84 -19.83
CA THR A 59 -3.31 0.13 -19.72
C THR A 59 -2.91 0.27 -18.26
N ASP A 60 -1.63 0.55 -18.00
CA ASP A 60 -1.17 0.77 -16.61
C ASP A 60 -1.89 1.97 -15.96
N VAL A 61 -2.31 2.95 -16.77
CA VAL A 61 -3.16 4.07 -16.35
C VAL A 61 -4.52 3.59 -15.84
N ASP A 62 -5.17 2.67 -16.56
CA ASP A 62 -6.47 2.14 -16.15
C ASP A 62 -6.36 1.26 -14.91
N ALA A 63 -5.30 0.45 -14.80
CA ALA A 63 -4.99 -0.28 -13.57
C ALA A 63 -4.81 0.69 -12.39
N ALA A 64 -4.08 1.79 -12.58
CA ALA A 64 -3.91 2.80 -11.55
C ALA A 64 -5.22 3.48 -11.17
N ARG A 65 -6.05 3.88 -12.15
CA ARG A 65 -7.40 4.41 -11.89
C ARG A 65 -8.26 3.44 -11.11
N TRP A 66 -8.21 2.14 -11.44
CA TRP A 66 -8.96 1.10 -10.72
C TRP A 66 -8.52 0.98 -9.26
N MET A 67 -7.20 1.04 -9.01
CA MET A 67 -6.66 1.07 -7.65
C MET A 67 -7.10 2.29 -6.84
N LEU A 68 -7.11 3.46 -7.47
CA LEU A 68 -7.57 4.68 -6.79
C LEU A 68 -9.06 4.60 -6.44
N ALA A 69 -9.87 4.02 -7.33
CA ALA A 69 -11.30 3.85 -7.11
C ALA A 69 -11.64 2.83 -6.03
N SER A 70 -10.80 1.80 -5.80
CA SER A 70 -11.10 0.72 -4.84
C SER A 70 -11.12 1.18 -3.37
N GLY A 71 -10.50 2.33 -3.07
CA GLY A 71 -10.54 2.93 -1.72
C GLY A 71 -11.85 3.63 -1.38
N GLY A 72 -12.74 3.81 -2.36
CA GLY A 72 -13.96 4.57 -2.21
C GLY A 72 -13.71 6.08 -2.06
N TYR A 73 -14.65 6.77 -1.42
CA TYR A 73 -14.63 8.21 -1.24
C TYR A 73 -14.55 8.60 0.24
N THR A 74 -13.91 9.74 0.49
CA THR A 74 -13.87 10.43 1.78
C THR A 74 -14.33 11.87 1.61
N ARG A 75 -14.50 12.60 2.71
CA ARG A 75 -14.83 14.02 2.70
C ARG A 75 -13.60 14.84 3.08
N LEU A 76 -13.31 15.86 2.28
CA LEU A 76 -12.34 16.90 2.58
C LEU A 76 -13.09 18.24 2.60
N GLY A 77 -13.32 18.79 3.80
CA GLY A 77 -14.24 19.90 3.99
C GLY A 77 -15.66 19.55 3.52
N GLN A 78 -16.19 20.31 2.56
CA GLN A 78 -17.50 20.04 1.94
C GLN A 78 -17.42 19.19 0.66
N GLN A 79 -16.21 18.87 0.18
CA GLN A 79 -16.03 18.13 -1.07
C GLN A 79 -15.88 16.63 -0.83
N GLN A 80 -16.60 15.83 -1.61
CA GLN A 80 -16.37 14.39 -1.69
C GLN A 80 -15.19 14.12 -2.62
N VAL A 81 -14.13 13.49 -2.09
CA VAL A 81 -12.89 13.21 -2.82
C VAL A 81 -12.55 11.72 -2.73
N PRO A 82 -11.84 11.12 -3.69
CA PRO A 82 -11.37 9.75 -3.58
C PRO A 82 -10.51 9.57 -2.32
N PHE A 83 -10.57 8.38 -1.70
CA PHE A 83 -9.73 8.06 -0.54
C PHE A 83 -8.24 8.10 -0.92
N PHE A 84 -7.89 7.49 -2.06
CA PHE A 84 -6.57 7.53 -2.66
C PHE A 84 -6.47 8.65 -3.69
N ARG A 85 -5.47 9.51 -3.57
CA ARG A 85 -5.27 10.67 -4.45
C ARG A 85 -3.81 10.78 -4.87
N THR A 86 -3.59 10.73 -6.17
CA THR A 86 -2.28 10.94 -6.80
C THR A 86 -2.04 12.39 -7.19
N THR A 87 -3.11 13.19 -7.24
CA THR A 87 -3.10 14.61 -7.58
C THR A 87 -3.91 15.39 -6.55
N GLU A 88 -3.93 16.72 -6.69
CA GLU A 88 -4.78 17.59 -5.89
C GLU A 88 -6.27 17.16 -5.92
N PRO A 89 -7.03 17.41 -4.84
CA PRO A 89 -6.60 18.08 -3.59
C PRO A 89 -5.90 17.15 -2.60
N GLU A 90 -4.86 17.64 -1.94
CA GLU A 90 -4.11 16.93 -0.89
C GLU A 90 -3.70 15.49 -1.29
N PRO A 91 -2.77 15.34 -2.25
CA PRO A 91 -2.33 14.04 -2.72
C PRO A 91 -1.68 13.24 -1.58
N ASN A 92 -2.02 11.97 -1.48
CA ASN A 92 -1.63 11.08 -0.38
C ASN A 92 -1.21 9.68 -0.85
N THR A 93 -1.22 9.41 -2.15
CA THR A 93 -1.01 8.08 -2.72
C THR A 93 0.00 8.12 -3.85
N GLY A 94 0.93 7.18 -3.84
CA GLY A 94 1.86 6.89 -4.92
C GLY A 94 1.64 5.48 -5.42
N ILE A 95 1.70 5.29 -6.74
CA ILE A 95 1.53 3.99 -7.39
C ILE A 95 2.71 3.76 -8.32
N ILE A 96 3.33 2.58 -8.21
CA ILE A 96 4.33 2.10 -9.15
C ILE A 96 3.86 0.74 -9.69
N ILE A 97 3.72 0.65 -11.00
CA ILE A 97 3.44 -0.60 -11.71
C ILE A 97 4.71 -0.96 -12.48
N THR A 98 5.35 -2.05 -12.10
CA THR A 98 6.54 -2.56 -12.76
C THR A 98 6.20 -3.82 -13.55
N ARG A 99 6.57 -3.85 -14.81
CA ARG A 99 6.38 -4.99 -15.72
C ARG A 99 7.75 -5.52 -16.11
N ILE A 100 7.93 -6.81 -15.96
CA ILE A 100 9.19 -7.51 -16.20
C ILE A 100 8.90 -8.63 -17.20
N PRO A 101 9.15 -8.41 -18.50
CA PRO A 101 8.95 -9.45 -19.50
C PRO A 101 9.96 -10.58 -19.29
N ILE A 102 9.50 -11.82 -19.39
CA ILE A 102 10.31 -13.03 -19.34
C ILE A 102 9.95 -13.85 -20.58
N GLN A 103 10.92 -13.96 -21.49
CA GLN A 103 10.77 -14.74 -22.71
C GLN A 103 10.64 -16.23 -22.39
N ALA A 104 10.15 -17.02 -23.34
CA ALA A 104 9.95 -18.45 -23.19
C ALA A 104 11.23 -19.22 -22.82
N ASN A 105 12.39 -18.74 -23.26
CA ASN A 105 13.73 -19.27 -22.93
C ASN A 105 14.26 -18.82 -21.55
N GLY A 106 13.50 -18.01 -20.82
CA GLY A 106 13.88 -17.45 -19.52
C GLY A 106 14.71 -16.16 -19.60
N THR A 107 14.92 -15.56 -20.77
CA THR A 107 15.57 -14.25 -20.86
C THR A 107 14.68 -13.18 -20.22
N ILE A 108 15.22 -12.45 -19.25
CA ILE A 108 14.54 -11.31 -18.61
C ILE A 108 14.76 -10.09 -19.51
N GLY A 109 13.68 -9.49 -19.99
CA GLY A 109 13.75 -8.26 -20.77
C GLY A 109 13.78 -7.01 -19.90
N GLN A 110 13.80 -5.85 -20.55
CA GLN A 110 13.86 -4.56 -19.87
C GLN A 110 12.60 -4.31 -19.02
N GLN A 111 12.80 -3.83 -17.79
CA GLN A 111 11.68 -3.45 -16.92
C GLN A 111 10.98 -2.20 -17.46
N ILE A 112 9.66 -2.26 -17.56
CA ILE A 112 8.83 -1.12 -17.95
C ILE A 112 8.04 -0.67 -16.73
N ARG A 113 8.09 0.62 -16.40
CA ARG A 113 7.45 1.17 -15.19
C ARG A 113 6.45 2.24 -15.55
N TYR A 114 5.28 2.16 -14.94
CA TYR A 114 4.31 3.24 -14.88
C TYR A 114 4.28 3.78 -13.45
N ILE A 115 4.40 5.10 -13.31
CA ILE A 115 4.56 5.79 -12.03
C ILE A 115 3.57 6.95 -11.98
N THR A 116 2.82 7.05 -10.90
CA THR A 116 1.91 8.19 -10.68
C THR A 116 1.75 8.48 -9.19
N GLY A 117 1.51 9.75 -8.87
CA GLY A 117 1.21 10.19 -7.51
C GLY A 117 2.39 10.73 -6.73
N THR A 118 2.26 10.67 -5.42
CA THR A 118 3.19 11.30 -4.48
C THR A 118 3.61 10.35 -3.37
N ILE A 119 4.71 10.70 -2.72
CA ILE A 119 5.16 10.08 -1.48
C ILE A 119 5.39 11.17 -0.45
N THR A 120 5.11 10.88 0.82
CA THR A 120 5.41 11.78 1.92
C THR A 120 6.78 11.45 2.50
N LEU A 121 7.66 12.45 2.57
CA LEU A 121 8.97 12.35 3.21
C LEU A 121 8.94 13.07 4.54
N ILE A 122 9.67 12.50 5.52
CA ILE A 122 9.81 13.06 6.86
C ILE A 122 11.30 13.28 7.08
N GLU A 123 11.73 14.54 6.98
CA GLU A 123 13.13 14.94 7.12
C GLU A 123 13.24 16.03 8.18
N GLY A 124 13.97 15.75 9.27
CA GLY A 124 14.19 16.71 10.35
C GLY A 124 12.92 17.23 11.03
N GLY A 125 11.83 16.44 11.03
CA GLY A 125 10.51 16.84 11.56
C GLY A 125 9.61 17.56 10.55
N ASN A 126 10.14 17.95 9.39
CA ASN A 126 9.33 18.52 8.31
C ASN A 126 8.69 17.42 7.47
N ILE A 127 7.41 17.60 7.16
CA ILE A 127 6.62 16.69 6.34
C ILE A 127 6.44 17.32 4.96
N SER A 128 7.05 16.72 3.95
CA SER A 128 6.94 17.18 2.55
C SER A 128 6.25 16.12 1.70
N THR A 129 5.38 16.54 0.79
CA THR A 129 4.76 15.66 -0.20
C THR A 129 5.41 15.93 -1.54
N VAL A 130 6.07 14.92 -2.11
CA VAL A 130 6.83 15.05 -3.36
C VAL A 130 6.33 14.03 -4.40
N PRO A 131 6.49 14.30 -5.71
CA PRO A 131 6.18 13.32 -6.74
C PRO A 131 6.99 12.04 -6.53
N ILE A 132 6.32 10.89 -6.63
CA ILE A 132 6.98 9.60 -6.49
C ILE A 132 7.84 9.30 -7.73
N SER A 133 9.03 8.77 -7.51
CA SER A 133 9.99 8.38 -8.56
C SER A 133 10.30 6.88 -8.52
N GLN A 134 11.00 6.39 -9.55
CA GLN A 134 11.35 4.96 -9.66
C GLN A 134 12.22 4.44 -8.50
N ASN A 135 12.94 5.34 -7.81
CA ASN A 135 13.88 4.99 -6.75
C ASN A 135 13.18 4.46 -5.49
N TYR A 136 11.88 4.73 -5.35
CA TYR A 136 11.08 4.23 -4.23
C TYR A 136 10.54 2.81 -4.44
N SER A 137 10.63 2.27 -5.66
CA SER A 137 10.23 0.90 -5.94
C SER A 137 11.10 -0.07 -5.15
N ARG A 138 10.46 -1.04 -4.50
CA ARG A 138 11.12 -2.06 -3.68
C ARG A 138 11.23 -3.41 -4.38
N VAL A 139 10.83 -3.48 -5.65
CA VAL A 139 10.84 -4.70 -6.48
C VAL A 139 12.18 -5.44 -6.41
N SER A 140 13.31 -4.73 -6.51
CA SER A 140 14.65 -5.34 -6.50
C SER A 140 14.97 -6.09 -5.21
N THR A 141 14.45 -5.63 -4.07
CA THR A 141 14.74 -6.20 -2.75
C THR A 141 13.66 -7.19 -2.32
N GLU A 142 12.43 -6.99 -2.79
CA GLU A 142 11.24 -7.63 -2.26
C GLU A 142 10.60 -8.68 -3.20
N VAL A 143 11.00 -8.73 -4.48
CA VAL A 143 10.46 -9.67 -5.48
C VAL A 143 11.57 -10.56 -6.02
N ASN A 144 11.39 -11.88 -5.88
CA ASN A 144 12.33 -12.86 -6.41
C ASN A 144 12.04 -13.12 -7.90
N ILE A 145 12.64 -12.31 -8.77
CA ILE A 145 12.46 -12.40 -10.22
C ILE A 145 13.03 -13.73 -10.75
N GLU A 146 14.14 -14.22 -10.18
CA GLU A 146 14.76 -15.49 -10.56
C GLU A 146 13.85 -16.69 -10.32
N ARG A 147 13.09 -16.68 -9.23
CA ARG A 147 12.07 -17.71 -8.98
C ARG A 147 11.04 -17.73 -10.11
N HIS A 148 10.51 -16.57 -10.51
CA HIS A 148 9.53 -16.49 -11.60
C HIS A 148 10.12 -16.87 -12.96
N ARG A 149 11.40 -16.56 -13.20
CA ARG A 149 12.15 -17.01 -14.37
C ARG A 149 12.21 -18.53 -14.42
N ASN A 150 12.60 -19.18 -13.33
CA ASN A 150 12.71 -20.63 -13.26
C ASN A 150 11.35 -21.32 -13.43
N GLU A 151 10.29 -20.78 -12.83
CA GLU A 151 8.90 -21.24 -13.02
C GLU A 151 8.45 -21.13 -14.48
N THR A 152 8.87 -20.06 -15.19
CA THR A 152 8.58 -19.88 -16.62
C THR A 152 9.20 -20.96 -17.48
N ILE A 153 10.48 -21.24 -17.25
CA ILE A 153 11.21 -22.29 -17.99
C ILE A 153 10.57 -23.66 -17.73
N ALA A 154 10.31 -24.00 -16.46
CA ALA A 154 9.73 -25.29 -16.09
C ALA A 154 8.35 -25.51 -16.72
N ILE A 155 7.50 -24.48 -16.72
CA ILE A 155 6.15 -24.55 -17.30
C ILE A 155 6.23 -24.68 -18.83
N ASN A 156 7.11 -23.94 -19.49
CA ASN A 156 7.29 -24.07 -20.94
C ASN A 156 7.88 -25.42 -21.33
N GLN A 157 8.80 -26.00 -20.55
CA GLN A 157 9.29 -27.36 -20.76
C GLN A 157 8.14 -28.40 -20.68
N GLN A 158 7.26 -28.27 -19.70
CA GLN A 158 6.07 -29.14 -19.58
C GLN A 158 5.10 -28.95 -20.76
N ARG A 159 4.88 -27.71 -21.22
CA ARG A 159 4.02 -27.41 -22.37
C ARG A 159 4.54 -28.06 -23.65
N VAL A 160 5.83 -27.87 -23.94
CA VAL A 160 6.46 -28.46 -25.13
C VAL A 160 6.44 -30.00 -25.07
N ALA A 161 6.67 -30.59 -23.89
CA ALA A 161 6.56 -32.04 -23.71
C ALA A 161 5.13 -32.59 -23.95
N GLN A 162 4.10 -31.75 -23.79
CA GLN A 162 2.70 -32.07 -24.08
C GLN A 162 2.27 -31.66 -25.50
N GLY A 163 3.19 -31.18 -26.34
CA GLY A 163 2.91 -30.76 -27.71
C GLY A 163 2.32 -29.34 -27.85
N TYR A 164 2.34 -28.53 -26.78
CA TYR A 164 1.92 -27.13 -26.83
C TYR A 164 3.11 -26.19 -27.11
N GLU A 165 2.82 -25.04 -27.74
CA GLU A 165 3.82 -23.99 -27.92
C GLU A 165 4.24 -23.35 -26.58
N ALA A 166 5.51 -22.96 -26.54
CA ALA A 166 6.08 -22.20 -25.44
C ALA A 166 5.57 -20.75 -25.51
N LEU A 167 5.27 -20.19 -24.35
CA LEU A 167 4.67 -18.85 -24.25
C LEU A 167 5.61 -17.91 -23.50
N ASP A 168 5.70 -16.69 -24.03
CA ASP A 168 6.25 -15.56 -23.31
C ASP A 168 5.31 -15.15 -22.18
N ASN A 169 5.90 -14.67 -21.10
CA ASN A 169 5.12 -14.11 -20.00
C ASN A 169 5.77 -12.84 -19.46
N GLN A 170 5.10 -12.26 -18.49
CA GLN A 170 5.58 -11.08 -17.79
C GLN A 170 5.19 -11.20 -16.32
N VAL A 171 6.10 -10.77 -15.46
CA VAL A 171 5.80 -10.53 -14.05
C VAL A 171 5.36 -9.07 -13.93
N VAL A 172 4.13 -8.87 -13.48
CA VAL A 172 3.59 -7.56 -13.14
C VAL A 172 3.67 -7.43 -11.62
N VAL A 173 4.25 -6.32 -11.17
CA VAL A 173 4.29 -5.92 -9.77
C VAL A 173 3.57 -4.61 -9.62
N VAL A 174 2.62 -4.57 -8.70
CA VAL A 174 1.86 -3.37 -8.34
C VAL A 174 2.26 -2.99 -6.93
N GLU A 175 2.73 -1.75 -6.76
CA GLU A 175 3.13 -1.17 -5.48
C GLU A 175 2.25 0.06 -5.21
N VAL A 176 1.69 0.13 -4.00
CA VAL A 176 0.91 1.29 -3.53
C VAL A 176 1.54 1.83 -2.27
N PHE A 177 1.84 3.12 -2.28
CA PHE A 177 2.37 3.92 -1.19
C PHE A 177 1.26 4.86 -0.72
N TYR A 178 1.02 4.94 0.58
CA TYR A 178 -0.06 5.75 1.13
C TYR A 178 0.37 6.47 2.40
N ALA A 179 0.14 7.78 2.45
CA ALA A 179 0.39 8.62 3.61
C ALA A 179 -0.83 8.63 4.53
N HIS A 180 -0.82 7.78 5.57
CA HIS A 180 -1.85 7.77 6.60
C HIS A 180 -1.58 8.88 7.61
N ARG A 181 -2.46 9.89 7.66
CA ARG A 181 -2.40 10.95 8.68
C ARG A 181 -3.05 10.46 9.97
N THR A 182 -2.36 10.68 11.08
CA THR A 182 -2.92 10.33 12.39
C THR A 182 -4.07 11.25 12.76
N ILE A 183 -5.02 10.77 13.55
CA ILE A 183 -6.17 11.58 13.99
C ILE A 183 -5.70 12.62 15.01
N TRP A 184 -4.86 12.20 15.95
CA TRP A 184 -4.28 13.08 16.96
C TRP A 184 -2.82 13.41 16.67
N ASN A 185 -2.38 14.55 17.20
CA ASN A 185 -0.99 14.97 17.14
C ASN A 185 -0.19 14.34 18.29
N TYR A 186 0.53 13.26 17.98
CA TYR A 186 1.40 12.57 18.93
C TYR A 186 2.88 12.92 18.79
N GLU A 187 3.21 13.95 17.99
CA GLU A 187 4.59 14.40 17.81
C GLU A 187 5.31 14.72 19.13
N PRO A 188 4.66 15.32 20.17
CA PRO A 188 5.30 15.51 21.48
C PRO A 188 5.67 14.21 22.20
N LEU A 189 5.06 13.08 21.82
CA LEU A 189 5.35 11.75 22.35
C LEU A 189 6.34 10.98 21.46
N GLY A 190 6.89 11.61 20.42
CA GLY A 190 7.85 11.01 19.50
C GLY A 190 7.25 10.16 18.38
N PHE A 191 5.91 10.15 18.23
CA PHE A 191 5.25 9.43 17.15
C PHE A 191 5.05 10.32 15.92
N PRO A 192 5.27 9.81 14.70
CA PRO A 192 5.11 10.60 13.48
C PRO A 192 3.63 10.92 13.22
N ARG A 193 3.36 12.15 12.76
CA ARG A 193 2.00 12.56 12.35
C ARG A 193 1.51 11.88 11.06
N VAL A 194 2.43 11.28 10.31
CA VAL A 194 2.14 10.56 9.07
C VAL A 194 2.84 9.21 9.12
N LEU A 195 2.05 8.16 8.92
CA LEU A 195 2.53 6.79 8.75
C LEU A 195 2.53 6.46 7.26
N ASN A 196 3.71 6.24 6.71
CA ASN A 196 3.85 5.77 5.33
C ASN A 196 3.53 4.28 5.27
N LEU A 197 2.36 3.97 4.73
CA LEU A 197 1.91 2.61 4.48
C LEU A 197 2.34 2.19 3.09
N TYR A 198 2.69 0.91 2.96
CA TYR A 198 3.12 0.31 1.70
C TYR A 198 2.51 -1.09 1.58
N ALA A 199 2.02 -1.41 0.40
CA ALA A 199 1.70 -2.78 0.02
C ALA A 199 2.15 -3.07 -1.41
N ARG A 200 2.30 -4.35 -1.70
CA ARG A 200 2.63 -4.85 -3.03
C ARG A 200 1.78 -6.06 -3.40
N SER A 201 1.61 -6.29 -4.68
CA SER A 201 1.08 -7.54 -5.23
C SER A 201 1.80 -7.90 -6.51
N VAL A 202 2.06 -9.19 -6.70
CA VAL A 202 2.83 -9.73 -7.82
C VAL A 202 1.97 -10.76 -8.54
N MET A 203 1.96 -10.71 -9.86
CA MET A 203 1.30 -11.73 -10.68
C MET A 203 2.06 -11.96 -11.97
N ARG A 204 2.06 -13.22 -12.40
CA ARG A 204 2.57 -13.62 -13.70
C ARG A 204 1.42 -13.65 -14.72
N VAL A 205 1.59 -12.97 -15.83
CA VAL A 205 0.60 -12.82 -16.89
C VAL A 205 1.22 -13.30 -18.20
N VAL A 206 0.47 -14.01 -19.03
CA VAL A 206 0.94 -14.45 -20.35
C VAL A 206 0.95 -13.25 -21.30
N SER A 207 1.98 -13.13 -22.13
CA SER A 207 2.22 -11.93 -22.95
C SER A 207 1.28 -11.79 -24.16
N ASP A 208 0.53 -12.84 -24.51
CA ASP A 208 -0.34 -12.96 -25.70
C ASP A 208 -1.60 -12.04 -25.70
N ALA A 209 -1.70 -11.08 -24.78
CA ALA A 209 -2.94 -10.36 -24.53
C ALA A 209 -2.89 -8.83 -24.73
N ARG A 210 -1.93 -8.25 -25.45
CA ARG A 210 -1.85 -6.77 -25.57
C ARG A 210 -1.77 -6.21 -26.98
N GLN A 211 -2.57 -5.16 -27.18
CA GLN A 211 -2.38 -4.18 -28.25
C GLN A 211 -1.13 -3.35 -27.93
N THR A 212 -0.23 -3.28 -28.91
CA THR A 212 0.87 -2.32 -28.97
C THR A 212 0.29 -0.91 -28.99
N GLN A 213 0.51 -0.14 -27.93
CA GLN A 213 0.44 1.32 -27.95
C GLN A 213 1.64 1.87 -27.19
#